data_AF-A0A397GNJ8-F1
#
_entry.id   AF-A0A397GNJ8-F1
#
_cell.length_a   1.000
_cell.length_b   1.000
_cell.length_c   1.000
_cell.angle_alpha   90.00
_cell.angle_beta   90.00
_cell.angle_gamma   90.00
#
_symmetry.space_group_name_H-M   'P 1'
#
loop_
_entity.id
_entity.type
_entity.pdbx_description
1 polymer ?
#
loop_
_entity_poly.entity_id
_entity_poly.type
_entity_poly.pdbx_seq_one_letter_code
_entity_poly.pdbx_strand_id
1 'polypeptide(L)'
;MSTAVWDPDTVLQVTDASGRGMFCFGLVRPRFDSPCRSRSRWDVPWARYMAILSMLDAISTKLPHDVTNSELRRIARLGLCEYHGDQEHEVVAKWENIPDRIEDIYQTYEEQREGIIQDLKTLQKENKYEDLEDRELSVTIELMAATTQLHEVQSVNQGLENDKKTLQLEIDILKQEMKRLNDSNTSISSQLASTAVSLETVTNELSAYKKNMQLRVGLTTSTTEIMELRSKIAQLSTPVWYRLIQLIKQKLLGLTHLLKPGKEVSDEEEGVALAPAVSVRDV
;
A
#
# COMPACT_ATOMS: atom_id res chain seq x y z
N MET A 1 -42.09 33.51 -54.05
CA MET A 1 -41.31 34.55 -53.35
C MET A 1 -40.10 34.81 -54.22
N SER A 2 -39.96 36.02 -54.76
CA SER A 2 -38.85 36.36 -55.64
C SER A 2 -37.56 36.37 -54.82
N THR A 3 -36.53 35.65 -55.24
CA THR A 3 -35.20 35.68 -54.64
C THR A 3 -34.49 36.93 -55.15
N ALA A 4 -34.74 38.07 -54.51
CA ALA A 4 -34.04 39.31 -54.82
C ALA A 4 -32.52 39.08 -54.69
N VAL A 5 -31.79 39.45 -55.73
CA VAL A 5 -30.33 39.34 -55.83
C VAL A 5 -29.65 40.49 -55.07
N TRP A 6 -30.29 41.66 -55.07
CA TRP A 6 -29.84 42.86 -54.36
C TRP A 6 -31.04 43.78 -54.08
N ASP A 7 -30.82 44.81 -53.25
CA ASP A 7 -31.86 45.78 -52.89
C ASP A 7 -31.65 47.11 -53.64
N PRO A 8 -32.27 47.30 -54.82
CA PRO A 8 -32.10 48.51 -55.61
C PRO A 8 -32.72 49.75 -54.97
N ASP A 9 -33.71 49.59 -54.08
CA ASP A 9 -34.33 50.72 -53.39
C ASP A 9 -33.34 51.37 -52.42
N THR A 10 -32.72 50.54 -51.58
CA THR A 10 -31.68 50.97 -50.63
C THR A 10 -30.45 51.51 -51.35
N VAL A 11 -30.02 50.86 -52.43
CA VAL A 11 -28.81 51.23 -53.16
C VAL A 11 -28.99 52.54 -53.94
N LEU A 12 -30.10 52.70 -54.66
CA LEU A 12 -30.38 53.90 -55.45
C LEU A 12 -30.93 55.04 -54.57
N GLN A 13 -31.20 54.75 -53.28
CA GLN A 13 -31.77 55.66 -52.29
C GLN A 13 -33.10 56.25 -52.77
N VAL A 14 -33.96 55.38 -53.29
CA VAL A 14 -35.23 55.79 -53.90
C VAL A 14 -36.25 56.13 -52.82
N THR A 15 -36.50 55.23 -51.87
CA THR A 15 -37.37 55.53 -50.71
C THR A 15 -36.64 56.30 -49.60
N ASP A 16 -37.41 57.10 -48.86
CA ASP A 16 -36.91 57.66 -47.60
C ASP A 16 -36.78 56.55 -46.56
N ALA A 17 -35.71 56.57 -45.77
CA ALA A 17 -35.47 55.63 -44.67
C ALA A 17 -36.60 55.59 -43.62
N SER A 18 -37.47 56.61 -43.60
CA SER A 18 -38.64 56.62 -42.72
C SER A 18 -39.85 55.83 -43.26
N GLY A 19 -39.81 55.31 -44.49
CA GLY A 19 -40.87 54.50 -45.11
C GLY A 19 -42.19 55.25 -45.35
N ARG A 20 -42.21 56.58 -45.14
CA ARG A 20 -43.42 57.41 -45.19
C ARG A 20 -43.77 57.94 -46.58
N GLY A 21 -42.99 57.59 -47.59
CA GLY A 21 -43.19 58.02 -48.97
C GLY A 21 -41.88 58.14 -49.73
N MET A 22 -41.96 58.73 -50.92
CA MET A 22 -40.84 58.95 -51.81
C MET A 22 -40.77 60.43 -52.16
N PHE A 23 -39.57 61.02 -52.07
CA PHE A 23 -39.34 62.41 -52.44
C PHE A 23 -38.97 62.52 -53.91
N CYS A 24 -39.18 63.72 -54.46
CA CYS A 24 -38.66 64.05 -55.77
C CYS A 24 -37.14 63.83 -55.85
N PHE A 25 -36.66 63.12 -56.86
CA PHE A 25 -35.22 62.86 -57.07
C PHE A 25 -34.42 64.09 -57.52
N GLY A 26 -35.12 65.18 -57.82
CA GLY A 26 -34.51 66.40 -58.34
C GLY A 26 -33.56 67.05 -57.33
N LEU A 27 -32.46 67.59 -57.85
CA LEU A 27 -31.49 68.37 -57.08
C LEU A 27 -31.96 69.80 -56.93
N VAL A 28 -31.93 70.28 -55.69
CA VAL A 28 -32.22 71.68 -55.36
C VAL A 28 -31.17 72.56 -56.02
N ARG A 29 -31.60 73.35 -57.02
CA ARG A 29 -30.75 74.37 -57.65
C ARG A 29 -31.05 75.75 -57.05
N PRO A 30 -30.04 76.63 -56.85
CA PRO A 30 -30.25 77.92 -56.20
C PRO A 30 -31.09 78.97 -56.98
N ARG A 31 -31.61 78.67 -58.18
CA ARG A 31 -32.21 79.71 -59.05
C ARG A 31 -33.75 79.79 -58.89
N PHE A 32 -34.20 81.03 -58.62
CA PHE A 32 -35.55 81.61 -58.69
C PHE A 32 -36.76 80.72 -58.33
N ASP A 33 -37.42 81.07 -57.20
CA ASP A 33 -38.85 80.87 -56.85
C ASP A 33 -39.57 79.58 -57.27
N SER A 34 -38.87 78.49 -57.51
CA SER A 34 -39.47 77.17 -57.70
C SER A 34 -40.05 76.68 -56.36
N PRO A 35 -41.28 76.17 -56.29
CA PRO A 35 -41.89 75.66 -55.04
C PRO A 35 -41.07 74.55 -54.33
N CYS A 36 -40.12 73.93 -55.03
CA CYS A 36 -39.17 72.95 -54.48
C CYS A 36 -37.92 73.58 -53.82
N ARG A 37 -37.96 74.85 -53.37
CA ARG A 37 -36.79 75.62 -52.89
C ARG A 37 -36.25 75.24 -51.52
N SER A 38 -37.09 74.67 -50.67
CA SER A 38 -36.62 73.94 -49.48
C SER A 38 -36.72 72.45 -49.80
N ARG A 39 -36.36 71.53 -48.90
CA ARG A 39 -36.85 70.14 -49.00
C ARG A 39 -38.38 70.10 -48.83
N SER A 40 -39.12 70.92 -49.58
CA SER A 40 -40.55 70.91 -49.73
C SER A 40 -40.86 69.55 -50.30
N ARG A 41 -41.38 68.70 -49.41
CA ARG A 41 -41.81 67.33 -49.65
C ARG A 41 -42.80 67.33 -50.80
N TRP A 42 -42.30 67.24 -52.03
CA TRP A 42 -43.13 66.83 -53.14
C TRP A 42 -43.23 65.31 -53.02
N ASP A 43 -44.27 64.88 -52.32
CA ASP A 43 -44.60 63.46 -52.21
C ASP A 43 -45.02 62.99 -53.59
N VAL A 44 -44.28 62.04 -54.14
CA VAL A 44 -44.60 61.47 -55.45
C VAL A 44 -45.98 60.81 -55.37
N PRO A 45 -46.91 61.10 -56.31
CA PRO A 45 -48.25 60.53 -56.27
C PRO A 45 -48.22 59.01 -56.13
N TRP A 46 -49.11 58.46 -55.31
CA TRP A 46 -49.14 57.03 -54.95
C TRP A 46 -49.05 56.08 -56.16
N ALA A 47 -49.73 56.41 -57.26
CA ALA A 47 -49.67 55.61 -58.50
C ALA A 47 -48.27 55.57 -59.14
N ARG A 48 -47.53 56.68 -59.12
CA ARG A 48 -46.13 56.73 -59.61
C ARG A 48 -45.18 56.03 -58.65
N TYR A 49 -45.40 56.20 -57.35
CA TYR A 49 -44.65 55.48 -56.33
C TYR A 49 -44.78 53.96 -56.48
N MET A 50 -46.00 53.43 -56.62
CA MET A 50 -46.23 52.00 -56.85
C MET A 50 -45.60 51.50 -58.16
N ALA A 51 -45.59 52.32 -59.21
CA ALA A 51 -44.91 51.98 -60.46
C ALA A 51 -43.39 51.88 -60.29
N ILE A 52 -42.80 52.77 -59.49
CA ILE A 52 -41.37 52.73 -59.16
C ILE A 52 -41.04 51.50 -58.33
N LEU A 53 -41.81 51.20 -57.28
CA LEU A 53 -41.61 49.98 -56.48
C LEU A 53 -41.70 48.71 -57.34
N SER A 54 -42.66 48.64 -58.25
CA SER A 54 -42.77 47.50 -59.18
C SER A 54 -41.57 47.37 -60.11
N MET A 55 -40.95 48.49 -60.50
CA MET A 55 -39.73 48.47 -61.32
C MET A 55 -38.50 48.10 -60.50
N LEU A 56 -38.40 48.58 -59.26
CA LEU A 56 -37.33 48.20 -58.33
C LEU A 56 -37.40 46.69 -58.02
N ASP A 57 -38.59 46.15 -57.80
CA ASP A 57 -38.78 44.71 -57.62
C ASP A 57 -38.33 43.92 -58.86
N ALA A 58 -38.69 44.38 -60.07
CA ALA A 58 -38.23 43.75 -61.31
C ALA A 58 -36.70 43.82 -61.46
N ILE A 59 -36.07 44.95 -61.12
CA ILE A 59 -34.61 45.13 -61.15
C ILE A 59 -33.91 44.28 -60.08
N SER A 60 -34.53 44.09 -58.91
CA SER A 60 -33.97 43.30 -57.81
C SER A 60 -33.71 41.84 -58.19
N THR A 61 -34.40 41.34 -59.22
CA THR A 61 -34.21 39.97 -59.74
C THR A 61 -33.07 39.84 -60.74
N LYS A 62 -32.46 40.95 -61.16
CA LYS A 62 -31.34 41.00 -62.10
C LYS A 62 -30.03 41.25 -61.37
N LEU A 63 -28.92 40.87 -61.99
CA LEU A 63 -27.61 41.30 -61.50
C LEU A 63 -27.48 42.83 -61.67
N PRO A 64 -26.77 43.52 -60.76
CA PRO A 64 -26.60 44.97 -60.83
C PRO A 64 -26.13 45.45 -62.22
N HIS A 65 -25.14 44.80 -62.83
CA HIS A 65 -24.59 45.17 -64.14
C HIS A 65 -25.56 44.94 -65.33
N ASP A 66 -26.63 44.15 -65.15
CA ASP A 66 -27.65 43.92 -66.18
C ASP A 66 -28.73 45.02 -66.20
N VAL A 67 -28.69 45.98 -65.28
CA VAL A 67 -29.65 47.08 -65.24
C VAL A 67 -29.37 48.06 -66.36
N THR A 68 -30.34 48.21 -67.25
CA THR A 68 -30.18 49.10 -68.38
C THR A 68 -30.37 50.57 -67.99
N ASN A 69 -29.64 51.45 -68.65
CA ASN A 69 -29.82 52.90 -68.56
C ASN A 69 -31.28 53.33 -68.85
N SER A 70 -32.00 52.61 -69.71
CA SER A 70 -33.43 52.85 -69.97
C SER A 70 -34.33 52.59 -68.76
N GLU A 71 -34.01 51.57 -67.95
CA GLU A 71 -34.76 51.26 -66.74
C GLU A 71 -34.51 52.32 -65.67
N LEU A 72 -33.26 52.74 -65.48
CA LEU A 72 -32.89 53.84 -64.58
C LEU A 72 -33.56 55.17 -64.99
N ARG A 73 -33.54 55.50 -66.30
CA ARG A 73 -34.24 56.69 -66.84
C ARG A 73 -35.72 56.66 -66.55
N ARG A 74 -36.38 55.51 -66.74
CA ARG A 74 -37.81 55.37 -66.51
C ARG A 74 -38.16 55.52 -65.02
N ILE A 75 -37.33 55.01 -64.11
CA ILE A 75 -37.48 55.26 -62.66
C ILE A 75 -37.28 56.75 -62.35
N ALA A 76 -36.21 57.35 -62.87
CA ALA A 76 -35.91 58.77 -62.67
C ALA A 76 -37.07 59.68 -63.11
N ARG A 77 -37.63 59.46 -64.31
CA ARG A 77 -38.79 60.21 -64.82
C ARG A 77 -40.01 60.12 -63.90
N LEU A 78 -40.29 58.94 -63.37
CA LEU A 78 -41.45 58.73 -62.50
C LEU A 78 -41.29 59.43 -61.14
N GLY A 79 -40.05 59.52 -60.65
CA GLY A 79 -39.74 60.17 -59.37
C GLY A 79 -39.42 61.66 -59.47
N LEU A 80 -39.33 62.25 -60.66
CA LEU A 80 -39.18 63.69 -60.83
C LEU A 80 -40.54 64.40 -60.85
N CYS A 81 -40.61 65.55 -60.18
CA CYS A 81 -41.75 66.45 -60.25
C CYS A 81 -41.70 67.28 -61.53
N GLU A 82 -42.80 67.97 -61.85
CA GLU A 82 -42.92 68.80 -63.05
C GLU A 82 -41.84 69.90 -63.14
N TYR A 83 -41.34 70.37 -61.99
CA TYR A 83 -40.30 71.40 -61.91
C TYR A 83 -38.86 70.86 -62.07
N HIS A 84 -38.66 69.55 -61.96
CA HIS A 84 -37.34 68.91 -62.08
C HIS A 84 -37.28 67.89 -63.22
N GLY A 85 -38.28 67.86 -64.11
CA GLY A 85 -38.35 66.89 -65.20
C GLY A 85 -37.16 66.93 -66.16
N ASP A 86 -36.47 68.06 -66.26
CA ASP A 86 -35.25 68.25 -67.05
C ASP A 86 -33.98 67.63 -66.40
N GLN A 87 -34.04 67.25 -65.13
CA GLN A 87 -32.92 66.68 -64.37
C GLN A 87 -32.80 65.16 -64.47
N GLU A 88 -33.58 64.49 -65.33
CA GLU A 88 -33.51 63.04 -65.55
C GLU A 88 -32.08 62.55 -65.76
N HIS A 89 -31.33 63.24 -66.64
CA HIS A 89 -29.96 62.86 -66.97
C HIS A 89 -29.02 62.95 -65.77
N GLU A 90 -29.24 63.89 -64.85
CA GLU A 90 -28.40 64.06 -63.65
C GLU A 90 -28.68 62.96 -62.61
N VAL A 91 -29.94 62.58 -62.45
CA VAL A 91 -30.32 61.46 -61.56
C VAL A 91 -29.74 60.16 -62.10
N VAL A 92 -29.87 59.92 -63.40
CA VAL A 92 -29.36 58.69 -64.03
C VAL A 92 -27.83 58.64 -64.00
N ALA A 93 -27.13 59.75 -64.26
CA ALA A 93 -25.67 59.80 -64.18
C ALA A 93 -25.13 59.48 -62.78
N LYS A 94 -25.89 59.79 -61.71
CA LYS A 94 -25.54 59.38 -60.35
C LYS A 94 -25.66 57.88 -60.13
N TRP A 95 -26.66 57.27 -60.75
CA TRP A 95 -26.94 55.84 -60.62
C TRP A 95 -26.11 54.97 -61.55
N GLU A 96 -25.69 55.48 -62.70
CA GLU A 96 -25.05 54.72 -63.78
C GLU A 96 -23.85 53.88 -63.32
N ASN A 97 -23.04 54.37 -62.38
CA ASN A 97 -21.84 53.69 -61.90
C ASN A 97 -22.04 52.90 -60.59
N ILE A 98 -23.23 52.94 -59.99
CA ILE A 98 -23.48 52.26 -58.73
C ILE A 98 -23.58 50.74 -58.91
N PRO A 99 -24.29 50.21 -59.93
CA PRO A 99 -24.39 48.77 -60.10
C PRO A 99 -23.04 48.09 -60.37
N ASP A 100 -22.18 48.69 -61.19
CA ASP A 100 -20.83 48.15 -61.47
C ASP A 100 -19.97 48.06 -60.20
N ARG A 101 -20.03 49.09 -59.34
CA ARG A 101 -19.30 49.08 -58.05
C ARG A 101 -19.78 48.00 -57.10
N ILE A 102 -21.06 47.61 -57.19
CA ILE A 102 -21.61 46.56 -56.35
C ILE A 102 -21.09 45.19 -56.81
N GLU A 103 -21.01 44.97 -58.12
CA GLU A 103 -20.40 43.76 -58.68
C GLU A 103 -18.95 43.59 -58.20
N ASP A 104 -18.14 44.64 -58.27
CA ASP A 104 -16.74 44.63 -57.80
C ASP A 104 -16.63 44.22 -56.32
N ILE A 105 -17.56 44.71 -55.48
CA ILE A 105 -17.61 44.38 -54.05
C ILE A 105 -18.02 42.92 -53.84
N TYR A 106 -19.03 42.44 -54.56
CA TYR A 106 -19.47 41.04 -54.47
C TYR A 106 -18.39 40.08 -54.93
N GLN A 107 -17.70 40.39 -56.04
CA GLN A 107 -16.59 39.58 -56.52
C GLN A 107 -15.46 39.51 -55.49
N THR A 108 -15.07 40.65 -54.92
CA THR A 108 -14.05 40.69 -53.86
C THR A 108 -14.45 39.87 -52.63
N TYR A 109 -15.73 39.92 -52.25
CA TYR A 109 -16.25 39.15 -51.12
C TYR A 109 -16.21 37.64 -51.38
N GLU A 110 -16.62 37.17 -52.57
CA GLU A 110 -16.57 35.74 -52.89
C GLU A 110 -15.13 35.21 -52.96
N GLU A 111 -14.20 35.98 -53.53
CA GLU A 111 -12.77 35.61 -53.53
C GLU A 111 -12.20 35.47 -52.10
N GLN A 112 -12.54 36.41 -51.20
CA GLN A 112 -12.15 36.32 -49.80
C GLN A 112 -12.80 35.13 -49.08
N ARG A 113 -14.09 34.89 -49.35
CA ARG A 113 -14.85 33.78 -48.77
C ARG A 113 -14.25 32.44 -49.19
N GLU A 114 -13.90 32.26 -50.46
CA GLU A 114 -13.23 31.05 -50.93
C GLU A 114 -11.85 30.86 -50.28
N GLY A 115 -11.06 31.94 -50.17
CA GLY A 115 -9.78 31.92 -49.46
C GLY A 115 -9.91 31.44 -48.01
N ILE A 116 -10.86 32.01 -47.26
CA ILE A 116 -11.15 31.62 -45.87
C ILE A 116 -11.58 30.14 -45.78
N ILE A 117 -12.43 29.67 -46.71
CA ILE A 117 -12.86 28.27 -46.73
C ILE A 117 -11.66 27.33 -46.96
N GLN A 118 -10.72 27.72 -47.82
CA GLN A 118 -9.54 26.93 -48.12
C GLN A 118 -8.54 26.92 -46.95
N ASP A 119 -8.36 28.04 -46.27
CA ASP A 119 -7.54 28.14 -45.06
C ASP A 119 -8.14 27.29 -43.93
N LEU A 120 -9.45 27.33 -43.73
CA LEU A 120 -10.14 26.49 -42.75
C LEU A 120 -9.96 24.99 -43.04
N LYS A 121 -10.04 24.58 -44.32
CA LYS A 121 -9.77 23.19 -44.72
C LYS A 121 -8.32 22.79 -44.47
N THR A 122 -7.38 23.71 -44.65
CA THR A 122 -5.94 23.46 -44.41
C THR A 122 -5.66 23.34 -42.92
N LEU A 123 -6.18 24.25 -42.10
CA LEU A 123 -6.10 24.18 -40.65
C LEU A 123 -6.78 22.93 -40.08
N GLN A 124 -7.87 22.46 -40.69
CA GLN A 124 -8.51 21.21 -40.28
C GLN A 124 -7.66 19.97 -40.59
N LYS A 125 -6.90 19.99 -41.70
CA LYS A 125 -5.94 18.92 -42.03
C LYS A 125 -4.67 18.98 -41.19
N GLU A 126 -4.21 20.18 -40.84
CA GLU A 126 -3.06 20.41 -39.97
C GLU A 126 -3.39 20.18 -38.49
N ASN A 127 -4.66 20.28 -38.11
CA ASN A 127 -5.12 19.80 -36.82
C ASN A 127 -4.95 18.28 -36.77
N LYS A 128 -3.80 17.89 -36.24
CA LYS A 128 -3.28 16.56 -35.94
C LYS A 128 -4.18 15.77 -34.98
N TYR A 129 -5.44 15.56 -35.35
CA TYR A 129 -6.34 14.72 -34.58
C TYR A 129 -5.86 13.26 -34.55
N GLU A 130 -5.23 12.77 -35.64
CA GLU A 130 -4.65 11.43 -35.68
C GLU A 130 -3.42 11.28 -34.75
N ASP A 131 -2.49 12.26 -34.72
CA ASP A 131 -1.30 12.22 -33.84
C ASP A 131 -1.69 12.25 -32.35
N LEU A 132 -2.78 12.94 -32.01
CA LEU A 132 -3.30 13.01 -30.65
C LEU A 132 -4.02 11.71 -30.24
N GLU A 133 -4.80 11.11 -31.14
CA GLU A 133 -5.49 9.85 -30.88
C GLU A 133 -4.50 8.68 -30.73
N ASP A 134 -3.49 8.60 -31.61
CA ASP A 134 -2.42 7.61 -31.50
C ASP A 134 -1.62 7.78 -30.21
N ARG A 135 -1.34 9.03 -29.81
CA ARG A 135 -0.65 9.32 -28.54
C ARG A 135 -1.51 8.98 -27.33
N GLU A 136 -2.80 9.26 -27.36
CA GLU A 136 -3.73 8.90 -26.29
C GLU A 136 -3.84 7.38 -26.14
N LEU A 137 -3.94 6.66 -27.26
CA LEU A 137 -3.97 5.21 -27.27
C LEU A 137 -2.66 4.63 -26.74
N SER A 138 -1.51 5.16 -27.17
CA SER A 138 -0.18 4.74 -26.68
C SER A 138 -0.05 4.94 -25.16
N VAL A 139 -0.43 6.11 -24.65
CA VAL A 139 -0.40 6.41 -23.21
C VAL A 139 -1.36 5.49 -22.44
N THR A 140 -2.53 5.18 -23.00
CA THR A 140 -3.49 4.28 -22.38
C THR A 140 -2.95 2.85 -22.26
N ILE A 141 -2.29 2.34 -23.31
CA ILE A 141 -1.64 1.02 -23.30
C ILE A 141 -0.53 0.97 -22.26
N GLU A 142 0.33 1.99 -22.19
CA GLU A 142 1.39 2.08 -21.19
C GLU A 142 0.84 2.15 -19.76
N LEU A 143 -0.23 2.92 -19.55
CA LEU A 143 -0.90 3.03 -18.25
C LEU A 143 -1.50 1.68 -17.82
N MET A 144 -2.12 0.95 -18.74
CA MET A 144 -2.63 -0.40 -18.46
C MET A 144 -1.50 -1.36 -18.09
N ALA A 145 -0.40 -1.36 -18.85
CA ALA A 145 0.76 -2.20 -18.55
C ALA A 145 1.38 -1.88 -17.19
N ALA A 146 1.55 -0.60 -16.87
CA ALA A 146 2.05 -0.15 -15.57
C ALA A 146 1.11 -0.53 -14.41
N THR A 147 -0.21 -0.45 -14.64
CA THR A 147 -1.23 -0.86 -13.66
C THR A 147 -1.15 -2.36 -13.38
N THR A 148 -0.98 -3.19 -14.41
CA THR A 148 -0.78 -4.64 -14.24
C THR A 148 0.48 -4.96 -13.44
N GLN A 149 1.62 -4.33 -13.77
CA GLN A 149 2.86 -4.52 -13.03
C GLN A 149 2.73 -4.10 -11.56
N LEU A 150 2.04 -2.99 -11.29
CA LEU A 150 1.79 -2.54 -9.92
C LEU A 150 0.98 -3.58 -9.13
N HIS A 151 -0.03 -4.17 -9.77
CA HIS A 151 -0.88 -5.18 -9.15
C HIS A 151 -0.11 -6.48 -8.85
N GLU A 152 0.81 -6.89 -9.73
CA GLU A 152 1.73 -8.01 -9.50
C GLU A 152 2.67 -7.75 -8.31
N VAL A 153 3.29 -6.56 -8.27
CA VAL A 153 4.17 -6.17 -7.15
C VAL A 153 3.41 -6.13 -5.83
N GLN A 154 2.16 -5.64 -5.82
CA GLN A 154 1.32 -5.66 -4.64
C GLN A 154 1.02 -7.09 -4.16
N SER A 155 0.73 -8.01 -5.08
CA SER A 155 0.50 -9.42 -4.76
C SER A 155 1.74 -10.07 -4.15
N VAL A 156 2.92 -9.85 -4.75
CA VAL A 156 4.20 -10.35 -4.23
C VAL A 156 4.49 -9.77 -2.84
N ASN A 157 4.30 -8.46 -2.65
CA ASN A 157 4.50 -7.82 -1.35
C ASN A 157 3.57 -8.40 -0.27
N GLN A 158 2.32 -8.71 -0.61
CA GLN A 158 1.40 -9.37 0.32
C GLN A 158 1.86 -10.80 0.66
N GLY A 159 2.38 -11.54 -0.32
CA GLY A 159 3.00 -12.84 -0.10
C GLY A 159 4.19 -12.77 0.86
N LEU A 160 5.13 -11.85 0.60
CA LEU A 160 6.31 -11.63 1.45
C LEU A 160 5.95 -11.22 2.88
N GLU A 161 4.91 -10.41 3.07
CA GLU A 161 4.46 -10.02 4.42
C GLU A 161 3.85 -11.22 5.17
N ASN A 162 3.20 -12.14 4.48
CA ASN A 162 2.73 -13.39 5.09
C ASN A 162 3.90 -14.31 5.45
N ASP A 163 4.87 -14.48 4.55
CA ASP A 163 6.07 -15.29 4.81
C ASP A 163 6.88 -14.74 5.98
N LYS A 164 7.03 -13.42 6.06
CA LYS A 164 7.66 -12.74 7.20
C LYS A 164 6.96 -13.06 8.52
N LYS A 165 5.62 -13.06 8.56
CA LYS A 165 4.86 -13.44 9.76
C LYS A 165 5.07 -14.91 10.12
N THR A 166 5.09 -15.81 9.14
CA THR A 166 5.37 -17.24 9.35
C THR A 166 6.76 -17.46 9.93
N LEU A 167 7.79 -16.85 9.33
CA LEU A 167 9.17 -16.93 9.82
C LEU A 167 9.32 -16.35 11.23
N GLN A 168 8.59 -15.27 11.54
CA GLN A 168 8.59 -14.72 12.89
C GLN A 168 8.02 -15.70 13.92
N LEU A 169 6.94 -16.41 13.58
CA LEU A 169 6.38 -17.47 14.44
C LEU A 169 7.37 -18.62 14.63
N GLU A 170 8.06 -19.05 13.57
CA GLU A 170 9.10 -20.10 13.67
C GLU A 170 10.26 -19.68 14.57
N ILE A 171 10.73 -18.43 14.47
CA ILE A 171 11.76 -17.87 15.36
C ILE A 171 11.29 -17.93 16.82
N ASP A 172 10.04 -17.57 17.10
CA ASP A 172 9.50 -17.57 18.46
C ASP A 172 9.40 -19.00 19.04
N ILE A 173 8.98 -19.97 18.21
CA ILE A 173 8.96 -21.40 18.58
C ILE A 173 10.37 -21.90 18.90
N LEU A 174 11.34 -21.64 18.01
CA LEU A 174 12.73 -22.07 18.21
C LEU A 174 13.35 -21.43 19.46
N LYS A 175 13.02 -20.18 19.74
CA LYS A 175 13.47 -19.48 20.95
C LYS A 175 12.92 -20.13 22.22
N GLN A 176 11.66 -20.55 22.21
CA GLN A 176 11.05 -21.28 23.31
C GLN A 176 11.69 -22.67 23.49
N GLU A 177 11.96 -23.37 22.39
CA GLU A 177 12.61 -24.68 22.43
C GLU A 177 14.05 -24.60 22.96
N MET A 178 14.84 -23.61 22.52
CA MET A 178 16.18 -23.34 23.08
C MET A 178 16.12 -23.10 24.58
N LYS A 179 15.14 -22.31 25.05
CA LYS A 179 14.96 -22.08 26.49
C LYS A 179 14.68 -23.39 27.23
N ARG A 180 13.77 -24.22 26.72
CA ARG A 180 13.44 -25.53 27.31
C ARG A 180 14.65 -26.46 27.36
N LEU A 181 15.44 -26.52 26.28
CA LEU A 181 16.67 -27.31 26.22
C LEU A 181 17.71 -26.81 27.21
N ASN A 182 17.86 -25.49 27.36
CA ASN A 182 18.76 -24.89 28.34
C ASN A 182 18.35 -25.24 29.78
N ASP A 183 17.05 -25.13 30.11
CA ASP A 183 16.53 -25.51 31.42
C ASP A 183 16.73 -27.01 31.69
N SER A 184 16.55 -27.87 30.67
CA SER A 184 16.86 -29.30 30.78
C SER A 184 18.36 -29.55 31.01
N ASN A 185 19.23 -28.83 30.29
CA ASN A 185 20.68 -28.99 30.41
C ASN A 185 21.20 -28.55 31.79
N THR A 186 20.67 -27.45 32.34
CA THR A 186 20.99 -27.02 33.71
C THR A 186 20.53 -28.04 34.75
N SER A 187 19.33 -28.61 34.57
CA SER A 187 18.82 -29.71 35.42
C SER A 187 19.73 -30.95 35.37
N ILE A 188 20.07 -31.43 34.17
CA ILE A 188 20.98 -32.58 34.00
C ILE A 188 22.35 -32.29 34.62
N SER A 189 22.89 -31.09 34.43
CA SER A 189 24.17 -30.69 35.03
C SER A 189 24.12 -30.73 36.56
N SER A 190 23.01 -30.31 37.16
CA SER A 190 22.80 -30.39 38.61
C SER A 190 22.72 -31.85 39.12
N GLN A 191 22.03 -32.73 38.38
CA GLN A 191 21.96 -34.15 38.69
C GLN A 191 23.31 -34.84 38.57
N LEU A 192 24.09 -34.50 37.53
CA LEU A 192 25.44 -35.02 37.35
C LEU A 192 26.36 -34.60 38.50
N ALA A 193 26.30 -33.33 38.93
CA ALA A 193 27.04 -32.84 40.08
C ALA A 193 26.65 -33.58 41.37
N SER A 194 25.35 -33.77 41.62
CA SER A 194 24.88 -34.55 42.77
C SER A 194 25.37 -35.99 42.73
N THR A 195 25.30 -36.64 41.57
CA THR A 195 25.73 -38.03 41.40
C THR A 195 27.23 -38.18 41.60
N ALA A 196 28.02 -37.20 41.13
CA ALA A 196 29.46 -37.18 41.36
C ALA A 196 29.81 -37.11 42.86
N VAL A 197 29.11 -36.26 43.63
CA VAL A 197 29.28 -36.17 45.09
C VAL A 197 28.89 -37.48 45.78
N SER A 198 27.79 -38.12 45.37
CA SER A 198 27.39 -39.43 45.91
C SER A 198 28.42 -40.51 45.60
N LEU A 199 28.98 -40.53 44.38
CA LEU A 199 30.01 -41.49 43.99
C LEU A 199 31.30 -41.29 44.79
N GLU A 200 31.73 -40.05 45.01
CA GLU A 200 32.88 -39.72 45.86
C GLU A 200 32.66 -40.22 47.30
N THR A 201 31.45 -40.02 47.83
CA THR A 201 31.06 -40.50 49.17
C THR A 201 31.17 -42.02 49.27
N VAL A 202 30.58 -42.77 48.33
CA VAL A 202 30.65 -44.24 48.30
C VAL A 202 32.08 -44.73 48.11
N THR A 203 32.88 -44.03 47.31
CA THR A 203 34.30 -44.35 47.11
C THR A 203 35.08 -44.22 48.42
N ASN A 204 34.82 -43.16 49.18
CA ASN A 204 35.41 -42.95 50.50
C ASN A 204 34.99 -44.05 51.49
N GLU A 205 33.71 -44.40 51.54
CA GLU A 205 33.19 -45.49 52.38
C GLU A 205 33.81 -46.85 52.03
N LEU A 206 33.93 -47.18 50.74
CA LEU A 206 34.56 -48.41 50.28
C LEU A 206 36.03 -48.47 50.69
N SER A 207 36.75 -47.34 50.63
CA SER A 207 38.13 -47.24 51.10
C SER A 207 38.25 -47.49 52.62
N ALA A 208 37.29 -46.98 53.41
CA ALA A 208 37.22 -47.20 54.85
C ALA A 208 36.91 -48.66 55.16
N TYR A 209 35.96 -49.28 54.44
CA TYR A 209 35.66 -50.71 54.55
C TYR A 209 36.89 -51.58 54.24
N LYS A 210 37.66 -51.24 53.18
CA LYS A 210 38.90 -51.94 52.84
C LYS A 210 39.93 -51.88 53.98
N LYS A 211 40.11 -50.72 54.62
CA LYS A 211 40.97 -50.57 55.81
C LYS A 211 40.48 -51.42 56.99
N ASN A 212 39.17 -51.42 57.26
CA ASN A 212 38.57 -52.26 58.30
C ASN A 212 38.80 -53.76 58.04
N MET A 213 38.74 -54.20 56.79
CA MET A 213 39.05 -55.58 56.42
C MET A 213 40.52 -55.93 56.70
N GLN A 214 41.45 -55.04 56.37
CA GLN A 214 42.87 -55.21 56.71
C GLN A 214 43.10 -55.31 58.23
N LEU A 215 42.43 -54.46 59.01
CA LEU A 215 42.48 -54.53 60.47
C LEU A 215 41.94 -55.86 61.01
N ARG A 216 40.86 -56.40 60.43
CA ARG A 216 40.33 -57.72 60.81
C ARG A 216 41.34 -58.84 60.54
N VAL A 217 42.00 -58.83 59.37
CA VAL A 217 43.06 -59.80 59.05
C VAL A 217 44.23 -59.69 60.03
N GLY A 218 44.65 -58.46 60.37
CA GLY A 218 45.66 -58.22 61.40
C GLY A 218 45.26 -58.75 62.78
N LEU A 219 43.99 -58.54 63.17
CA LEU A 219 43.43 -59.01 64.44
C LEU A 219 43.38 -60.54 64.51
N THR A 220 42.96 -61.23 63.44
CA THR A 220 42.96 -62.70 63.39
C THR A 220 44.37 -63.26 63.50
N THR A 221 45.34 -62.62 62.83
CA THR A 221 46.76 -63.02 62.90
C THR A 221 47.30 -62.87 64.33
N SER A 222 47.06 -61.71 64.95
CA SER A 222 47.46 -61.47 66.35
C SER A 222 46.80 -62.46 67.32
N THR A 223 45.53 -62.81 67.07
CA THR A 223 44.80 -63.79 67.88
C THR A 223 45.44 -65.18 67.77
N THR A 224 45.83 -65.60 66.56
CA THR A 224 46.54 -66.88 66.36
C THR A 224 47.90 -66.90 67.05
N GLU A 225 48.66 -65.80 67.00
CA GLU A 225 49.95 -65.67 67.70
C GLU A 225 49.78 -65.75 69.23
N ILE A 226 48.75 -65.08 69.79
CA ILE A 226 48.44 -65.16 71.22
C ILE A 226 48.08 -66.60 71.63
N MET A 227 47.30 -67.31 70.81
CA MET A 227 46.97 -68.72 71.06
C MET A 227 48.22 -69.61 71.04
N GLU A 228 49.13 -69.38 70.10
CA GLU A 228 50.41 -70.09 70.03
C GLU A 228 51.28 -69.80 71.26
N LEU A 229 51.41 -68.53 71.66
CA LEU A 229 52.14 -68.14 72.87
C LEU A 229 51.52 -68.75 74.13
N ARG A 230 50.19 -68.74 74.26
CA ARG A 230 49.49 -69.41 75.37
C ARG A 230 49.76 -70.91 75.39
N SER A 231 49.77 -71.57 74.23
CA SER A 231 50.13 -72.99 74.11
C SER A 231 51.57 -73.24 74.58
N LYS A 232 52.53 -72.40 74.16
CA LYS A 232 53.94 -72.46 74.62
C LYS A 232 54.05 -72.26 76.13
N ILE A 233 53.35 -71.26 76.70
CA ILE A 233 53.30 -71.02 78.15
C ILE A 233 52.71 -72.23 78.87
N ALA A 234 51.61 -72.80 78.38
CA ALA A 234 51.01 -73.99 78.96
C ALA A 234 52.01 -75.17 78.94
N GLN A 235 52.69 -75.42 77.82
CA GLN A 235 53.72 -76.47 77.72
C GLN A 235 54.87 -76.27 78.69
N LEU A 236 55.35 -75.04 78.90
CA LEU A 236 56.43 -74.74 79.84
C LEU A 236 55.99 -74.76 81.31
N SER A 237 54.75 -74.34 81.59
CA SER A 237 54.22 -74.22 82.95
C SER A 237 53.58 -75.52 83.48
N THR A 238 53.04 -76.40 82.62
CA THR A 238 52.43 -77.68 83.04
C THR A 238 53.41 -78.56 83.81
N PRO A 239 54.68 -78.74 83.41
CA PRO A 239 55.66 -79.50 84.18
C PRO A 239 55.97 -78.84 85.53
N VAL A 240 56.02 -77.50 85.58
CA VAL A 240 56.28 -76.73 86.80
C VAL A 240 55.11 -76.85 87.78
N TRP A 241 53.88 -76.62 87.31
CA TRP A 241 52.64 -76.81 88.08
C TRP A 241 52.48 -78.27 88.54
N TYR A 242 52.76 -79.24 87.68
CA TYR A 242 52.71 -80.65 88.05
C TYR A 242 53.71 -80.98 89.16
N ARG A 243 54.96 -80.46 89.08
CA ARG A 243 55.94 -80.57 90.17
C ARG A 243 55.45 -79.91 91.45
N LEU A 244 54.89 -78.69 91.37
CA LEU A 244 54.36 -77.96 92.52
C LEU A 244 53.20 -78.71 93.20
N ILE A 245 52.24 -79.21 92.41
CA ILE A 245 51.10 -80.02 92.88
C ILE A 245 51.58 -81.33 93.50
N GLN A 246 52.56 -82.01 92.91
CA GLN A 246 53.16 -83.21 93.50
C GLN A 246 53.84 -82.91 94.84
N LEU A 247 54.52 -81.77 94.96
CA LEU A 247 55.15 -81.29 96.19
C LEU A 247 54.09 -80.99 97.27
N ILE A 248 53.00 -80.31 96.90
CA ILE A 248 51.86 -80.04 97.78
C ILE A 248 51.17 -81.35 98.18
N LYS A 249 50.94 -82.28 97.25
CA LYS A 249 50.36 -83.61 97.53
C LYS A 249 51.24 -84.42 98.47
N GLN A 250 52.57 -84.42 98.30
CA GLN A 250 53.49 -85.07 99.24
C GLN A 250 53.41 -84.45 100.64
N LYS A 251 53.30 -83.11 100.74
CA LYS A 251 53.12 -82.41 102.02
C LYS A 251 51.75 -82.69 102.66
N LEU A 252 50.67 -82.76 101.88
CA LEU A 252 49.30 -83.05 102.33
C LEU A 252 49.09 -84.52 102.69
N LEU A 253 49.71 -85.46 101.97
CA LEU A 253 49.72 -86.89 102.31
C LEU A 253 50.45 -87.16 103.63
N GLY A 254 51.45 -86.33 103.96
CA GLY A 254 52.06 -86.32 105.30
C GLY A 254 51.14 -85.78 106.40
N LEU A 255 50.12 -84.98 106.06
CA LEU A 255 49.17 -84.38 107.00
C LEU A 255 47.85 -85.16 107.12
N THR A 256 47.51 -86.04 106.18
CA THR A 256 46.30 -86.89 106.23
C THR A 256 46.28 -87.91 107.36
N HIS A 257 47.37 -88.10 108.10
CA HIS A 257 47.37 -88.89 109.34
C HIS A 257 46.88 -88.11 110.58
N LEU A 258 46.46 -86.84 110.44
CA LEU A 258 46.07 -86.00 111.58
C LEU A 258 44.62 -85.46 111.59
N LEU A 259 43.78 -85.73 110.58
CA LEU A 259 42.38 -85.27 110.62
C LEU A 259 41.37 -86.42 110.65
N LYS A 260 40.86 -86.65 111.87
CA LYS A 260 39.58 -87.31 112.16
C LYS A 260 38.40 -86.57 111.51
N PRO A 261 37.26 -87.27 111.29
CA PRO A 261 36.07 -86.71 110.68
C PRO A 261 35.36 -85.75 111.65
N GLY A 262 34.81 -84.66 111.14
CA GLY A 262 34.06 -83.73 111.96
C GLY A 262 33.27 -82.69 111.17
N LYS A 263 31.95 -82.90 111.18
CA LYS A 263 30.88 -81.89 111.30
C LYS A 263 30.29 -81.25 110.03
N GLU A 264 29.00 -81.53 109.86
CA GLU A 264 28.00 -80.80 109.07
C GLU A 264 27.95 -79.31 109.45
N VAL A 265 27.78 -78.46 108.42
CA VAL A 265 27.22 -77.09 108.44
C VAL A 265 26.74 -76.86 106.98
N SER A 266 25.48 -77.13 106.62
CA SER A 266 24.30 -76.23 106.62
C SER A 266 24.62 -74.77 106.33
N ASP A 267 24.12 -74.27 105.19
CA ASP A 267 23.44 -72.98 104.97
C ASP A 267 23.41 -72.79 103.43
N GLU A 268 22.25 -72.71 102.78
CA GLU A 268 21.41 -71.49 102.71
C GLU A 268 22.26 -70.31 102.22
N GLU A 269 21.95 -69.53 101.20
CA GLU A 269 20.77 -69.26 100.38
C GLU A 269 21.29 -68.27 99.31
N GLU A 270 20.39 -67.76 98.47
CA GLU A 270 20.58 -66.60 97.58
C GLU A 270 21.43 -66.84 96.31
N GLY A 271 20.88 -66.72 95.11
CA GLY A 271 19.76 -65.86 94.72
C GLY A 271 20.21 -64.94 93.59
N VAL A 272 19.24 -64.40 92.86
CA VAL A 272 19.36 -63.44 91.74
C VAL A 272 19.57 -64.11 90.36
N ALA A 273 18.50 -64.55 89.71
CA ALA A 273 17.51 -63.77 88.92
C ALA A 273 18.08 -63.34 87.55
N LEU A 274 17.62 -63.95 86.44
CA LEU A 274 16.50 -63.50 85.59
C LEU A 274 16.74 -62.14 84.91
N ALA A 275 16.95 -62.13 83.59
CA ALA A 275 15.91 -61.72 82.62
C ALA A 275 16.46 -61.64 81.17
N PRO A 276 15.71 -62.16 80.20
CA PRO A 276 15.73 -61.73 78.80
C PRO A 276 14.54 -60.77 78.54
N ALA A 277 14.78 -59.60 77.91
CA ALA A 277 13.72 -58.70 77.40
C ALA A 277 14.36 -57.58 76.53
N VAL A 278 14.05 -57.44 75.22
CA VAL A 278 12.98 -56.57 74.62
C VAL A 278 13.48 -55.11 74.53
N SER A 279 13.36 -54.27 73.50
CA SER A 279 12.53 -54.17 72.27
C SER A 279 13.01 -52.96 71.41
N VAL A 280 12.28 -52.73 70.30
CA VAL A 280 12.04 -51.46 69.57
C VAL A 280 13.11 -51.16 68.51
N ARG A 281 12.88 -51.30 67.19
CA ARG A 281 11.90 -50.63 66.28
C ARG A 281 12.24 -49.14 66.05
N ASP A 282 11.94 -48.70 64.82
CA ASP A 282 12.01 -47.34 64.27
C ASP A 282 13.41 -46.99 63.70
N VAL A 283 13.61 -46.61 62.43
CA VAL A 283 12.74 -46.01 61.40
C VAL A 283 13.08 -46.60 60.02
#